data_AF-E9GYJ3-F1
#
_entry.id   AF-E9GYJ3-F1
#
_cell.length_a   1.000
_cell.length_b   1.000
_cell.length_c   1.000
_cell.angle_alpha   90.00
_cell.angle_beta   90.00
_cell.angle_gamma   90.00
#
_symmetry.space_group_name_H-M   'P 1'
#
loop_
_entity.id
_entity.type
_entity.pdbx_description
1 polymer ?
#
loop_
_entity_poly.entity_id
_entity_poly.type
_entity_poly.pdbx_seq_one_letter_code
_entity_poly.pdbx_strand_id
1 'polypeptide(L)'
;MTSEAIDAAKIEAEQIKSFRDFLFSYNKLSELCFVDCVWDFTSRTIKDQENSCAVNCAEKFLKANQRISQRFQEFQVLSNENALAMAKK
;
A
#
# COMPACT_ATOMS: atom_id res chain seq x y z
N MET A 1 12.36 23.38 26.84
CA MET A 1 12.27 23.91 25.45
C MET A 1 12.86 22.97 24.38
N THR A 2 13.23 21.72 24.67
CA THR A 2 13.89 20.84 23.68
C THR A 2 13.08 19.61 23.24
N SER A 3 12.09 19.12 23.98
CA SER A 3 11.33 17.93 23.53
C SER A 3 10.25 18.26 22.49
N GLU A 4 9.50 19.36 22.67
CA GLU A 4 8.41 19.74 21.76
C GLU A 4 8.87 20.01 20.32
N ALA A 5 10.06 20.60 20.14
CA ALA A 5 10.63 20.83 18.81
C ALA A 5 11.11 19.53 18.14
N ILE A 6 11.55 18.53 18.92
CA ILE A 6 11.96 17.21 18.41
C ILE A 6 10.73 16.40 17.98
N ASP A 7 9.62 16.51 18.70
CA ASP A 7 8.38 15.78 18.38
C ASP A 7 7.68 16.33 17.13
N ALA A 8 7.66 17.66 16.95
CA ALA A 8 7.12 18.29 15.73
C ALA A 8 7.90 17.87 14.47
N ALA A 9 9.23 17.85 14.54
CA ALA A 9 10.08 17.43 13.42
C ALA A 9 9.92 15.94 13.08
N LYS A 10 9.67 15.07 14.08
CA LYS A 10 9.37 13.65 13.85
C LYS A 10 8.02 13.44 13.18
N ILE A 11 6.98 14.17 13.61
CA ILE A 11 5.64 14.10 13.01
C ILE A 11 5.70 14.52 11.54
N GLU A 12 6.42 15.60 11.22
CA GLU A 12 6.61 16.04 9.84
C GLU A 12 7.34 14.98 9.00
N ALA A 13 8.41 14.37 9.53
CA ALA A 13 9.13 13.30 8.85
C ALA A 13 8.26 12.05 8.61
N GLU A 14 7.42 11.66 9.56
CA GLU A 14 6.47 10.54 9.42
C GLU A 14 5.37 10.84 8.40
N GLN A 15 4.87 12.08 8.36
CA GLN A 15 3.89 12.52 7.36
C GLN A 15 4.50 12.50 5.95
N ILE A 16 5.72 13.03 5.78
CA ILE A 16 6.44 13.00 4.50
C ILE A 16 6.66 11.56 4.05
N LYS A 17 7.06 10.67 4.97
CA LYS A 17 7.24 9.26 4.68
C LYS A 17 5.93 8.61 4.23
N SER A 18 4.85 8.80 4.98
CA SER A 18 3.52 8.28 4.64
C SER A 18 3.06 8.74 3.25
N PHE A 19 3.26 10.02 2.93
CA PHE A 19 2.93 10.56 1.62
C PHE A 19 3.78 9.96 0.50
N ARG A 20 5.08 9.76 0.75
CA ARG A 20 5.98 9.09 -0.20
C ARG A 20 5.55 7.64 -0.47
N ASP A 21 5.19 6.90 0.58
CA ASP A 21 4.75 5.51 0.49
C ASP A 21 3.40 5.42 -0.26
N PHE A 22 2.51 6.39 -0.04
CA PHE A 22 1.28 6.54 -0.80
C PHE A 22 1.56 6.75 -2.30
N LEU A 23 2.44 7.70 -2.66
CA LEU A 23 2.76 7.97 -4.06
C LEU A 23 3.42 6.76 -4.74
N PHE A 24 4.27 6.03 -4.03
CA PHE A 24 4.85 4.80 -4.55
C PHE A 24 3.77 3.75 -4.84
N SER A 25 2.84 3.55 -3.91
CA SER A 25 1.73 2.61 -4.07
C SER A 25 0.77 3.03 -5.18
N TYR A 26 0.49 4.33 -5.30
CA TYR A 26 -0.32 4.91 -6.36
C TYR A 26 0.29 4.63 -7.73
N ASN A 27 1.57 4.96 -7.91
CA ASN A 27 2.27 4.71 -9.18
C ASN A 27 2.29 3.23 -9.54
N LYS A 28 2.49 2.35 -8.54
CA LYS A 28 2.49 0.91 -8.78
C LYS A 28 1.12 0.40 -9.22
N LEU A 29 0.06 0.87 -8.56
CA LEU A 29 -1.31 0.53 -8.91
C LEU A 29 -1.66 1.00 -10.33
N SER A 30 -1.31 2.25 -10.66
CA SER A 30 -1.57 2.83 -11.98
C SER A 30 -0.88 2.05 -13.09
N GLU A 31 0.39 1.68 -12.91
CA GLU A 31 1.13 0.84 -13.87
C GLU A 31 0.45 -0.52 -14.06
N LEU A 32 0.13 -1.21 -12.96
CA LEU A 32 -0.45 -2.54 -12.99
C LEU A 32 -1.80 -2.55 -13.70
N CYS A 33 -2.71 -1.64 -13.34
CA CYS A 33 -4.02 -1.60 -13.98
C CYS A 33 -3.94 -1.12 -15.43
N PHE A 34 -2.99 -0.26 -15.79
CA PHE A 34 -2.82 0.11 -17.19
C PHE A 34 -2.39 -1.10 -18.04
N VAL A 35 -1.39 -1.85 -17.59
CA VAL A 35 -0.87 -3.03 -18.31
C VAL A 35 -1.92 -4.12 -18.43
N ASP A 36 -2.73 -4.34 -17.38
CA ASP A 36 -3.72 -5.42 -17.35
C ASP A 36 -5.03 -5.07 -18.08
N CYS A 37 -5.41 -3.79 -18.11
CA CYS A 37 -6.75 -3.36 -18.55
C CYS A 37 -6.80 -2.46 -19.78
N VAL A 38 -5.68 -1.92 -20.27
CA VAL A 38 -5.66 -1.13 -21.51
C VAL A 38 -5.09 -1.97 -22.63
N TRP A 39 -5.95 -2.41 -23.54
CA TRP A 39 -5.60 -3.34 -24.61
C TRP A 39 -5.89 -2.80 -26.00
N ASP A 40 -6.73 -1.76 -26.14
CA ASP A 40 -7.05 -1.15 -27.42
C ASP A 40 -6.34 0.20 -27.61
N PHE A 41 -5.42 0.22 -28.57
CA PHE A 41 -4.64 1.40 -28.93
C PHE A 41 -5.07 2.04 -30.27
N THR A 42 -6.29 1.74 -30.75
CA THR A 42 -6.83 2.31 -31.99
C THR A 42 -7.46 3.70 -31.83
N SER A 43 -7.70 4.14 -30.59
CA SER A 43 -8.28 5.45 -30.29
C SER A 43 -7.65 6.09 -29.06
N ARG A 44 -7.86 7.40 -28.87
CA ARG A 44 -7.42 8.12 -27.65
C ARG A 44 -8.42 8.00 -26.50
N THR A 45 -9.56 7.34 -26.71
CA THR A 45 -10.63 7.19 -25.73
C THR A 45 -10.56 5.81 -25.09
N ILE A 46 -10.72 5.76 -23.78
CA ILE A 46 -10.81 4.49 -23.03
C ILE A 46 -12.17 3.85 -23.33
N LYS A 47 -12.18 2.57 -23.70
CA LYS A 47 -13.44 1.82 -23.89
C LYS A 47 -14.14 1.56 -22.56
N ASP A 48 -15.47 1.45 -22.57
CA ASP A 48 -16.26 1.15 -21.37
C ASP A 48 -15.81 -0.15 -20.67
N GLN A 49 -15.39 -1.15 -21.45
CA GLN A 49 -14.84 -2.41 -20.93
C GLN A 49 -13.49 -2.22 -20.23
N GLU A 50 -12.59 -1.41 -20.80
CA GLU A 50 -11.29 -1.09 -20.21
C GLU A 50 -11.47 -0.26 -18.92
N ASN A 51 -12.42 0.69 -18.93
CA ASN A 51 -12.77 1.48 -17.77
C ASN A 51 -13.31 0.59 -16.63
N SER A 52 -14.25 -0.31 -16.92
CA SER A 52 -14.75 -1.29 -15.95
C SER A 52 -13.64 -2.19 -15.41
N CYS A 53 -12.73 -2.67 -16.28
CA CYS A 53 -11.56 -3.43 -15.87
C CYS A 53 -10.68 -2.64 -14.91
N ALA A 54 -10.34 -1.38 -15.22
CA ALA A 54 -9.46 -0.55 -14.40
C ALA A 54 -10.04 -0.28 -13.00
N VAL A 55 -11.35 -0.02 -12.90
CA VAL A 55 -12.04 0.16 -11.62
C VAL A 55 -12.00 -1.13 -10.79
N ASN A 56 -12.32 -2.27 -11.40
CA ASN A 56 -12.27 -3.57 -10.73
C ASN A 56 -10.84 -3.96 -10.32
N CYS A 57 -9.84 -3.63 -11.14
CA CYS A 57 -8.43 -3.82 -10.86
C CYS A 57 -8.01 -3.05 -9.60
N ALA A 58 -8.35 -1.76 -9.52
CA ALA A 58 -8.05 -0.94 -8.35
C ALA A 58 -8.72 -1.45 -7.08
N GLU A 59 -10.01 -1.79 -7.14
CA GLU A 59 -10.73 -2.35 -5.99
C GLU A 59 -10.11 -3.67 -5.52
N LYS A 60 -9.80 -4.58 -6.46
CA LYS A 60 -9.18 -5.86 -6.17
C LYS A 60 -7.80 -5.69 -5.55
N PHE A 61 -6.98 -4.78 -6.09
CA PHE A 61 -5.64 -4.49 -5.55
C PHE A 61 -5.71 -3.99 -4.11
N LEU A 62 -6.59 -3.03 -3.82
CA LEU A 62 -6.73 -2.46 -2.47
C LEU A 62 -7.22 -3.52 -1.47
N LYS A 63 -8.24 -4.30 -1.83
CA LYS A 63 -8.74 -5.40 -1.00
C LYS A 63 -7.67 -6.48 -0.75
N ALA A 64 -6.89 -6.81 -1.79
CA ALA A 64 -5.80 -7.77 -1.66
C ALA A 64 -4.71 -7.25 -0.72
N ASN A 65 -4.26 -6.01 -0.87
CA ASN A 65 -3.28 -5.39 0.02
C ASN A 65 -3.76 -5.36 1.48
N GLN A 66 -5.03 -4.99 1.72
CA GLN A 66 -5.59 -5.00 3.06
C GLN A 66 -5.58 -6.41 3.69
N ARG A 67 -5.99 -7.43 2.91
CA ARG A 67 -5.98 -8.81 3.38
C ARG A 67 -4.57 -9.34 3.63
N ILE A 68 -3.60 -9.02 2.78
CA ILE A 68 -2.19 -9.38 2.96
C ILE A 68 -1.65 -8.73 4.22
N SER A 69 -1.88 -7.43 4.43
CA SER A 69 -1.46 -6.70 5.63
C SER A 69 -2.04 -7.31 6.90
N GLN A 70 -3.31 -7.71 6.90
CA GLN A 70 -3.92 -8.40 8.05
C GLN A 70 -3.18 -9.71 8.39
N ARG A 71 -2.93 -10.56 7.39
CA ARG A 71 -2.23 -11.84 7.61
C ARG A 71 -0.77 -11.65 8.00
N PHE A 72 -0.12 -10.62 7.47
CA PHE A 72 1.23 -10.26 7.84
C PHE A 72 1.30 -9.81 9.31
N GLN A 73 0.35 -9.00 9.78
CA GLN A 73 0.27 -8.59 11.18
C GLN A 73 0.01 -9.79 12.11
N GLU A 74 -0.91 -10.69 11.76
CA GLU A 74 -1.14 -11.93 12.51
C GLU A 74 0.15 -12.76 12.65
N PHE A 75 0.91 -12.91 11.58
CA PHE A 75 2.19 -13.61 11.59
C PHE A 75 3.24 -12.90 12.45
N GLN A 76 3.32 -11.58 12.38
CA GLN A 76 4.28 -10.79 13.13
C GLN A 76 4.04 -10.90 14.65
N VAL A 77 2.78 -10.91 15.10
CA VAL A 77 2.42 -11.13 16.50
C VAL A 77 2.88 -12.50 16.97
N LEU A 78 2.54 -13.57 16.23
CA LEU A 78 2.94 -14.93 16.57
C LEU A 78 4.46 -15.10 16.62
N SER A 79 5.17 -14.52 15.64
CA SER A 79 6.63 -14.57 15.61
C SER A 79 7.26 -13.86 16.80
N ASN A 80 6.69 -12.74 17.24
CA ASN A 80 7.17 -12.00 18.40
C ASN A 80 6.92 -12.76 19.71
N GLU A 81 5.74 -13.36 19.88
CA GLU A 81 5.42 -14.22 21.03
C GLU A 81 6.40 -15.39 21.14
N ASN A 82 6.69 -16.07 20.02
CA ASN A 82 7.66 -17.15 19.97
C ASN A 82 9.08 -16.68 20.32
N ALA A 83 9.50 -15.51 19.82
CA ALA A 83 10.80 -14.93 20.15
C ALA A 83 10.92 -14.61 21.65
N LEU A 84 9.87 -14.05 22.25
CA LEU A 84 9.82 -13.76 23.69
C LEU A 84 9.81 -15.03 24.54
N ALA A 85 9.14 -16.09 24.09
CA ALA A 85 9.14 -17.39 24.77
C ALA A 85 10.53 -18.04 24.76
N MET A 86 11.26 -17.93 23.64
CA MET A 86 12.64 -18.40 23.54
C MET A 86 13.61 -17.57 24.40
N ALA A 87 13.40 -16.26 24.50
CA ALA A 87 14.24 -15.38 25.33
C ALA A 87 14.06 -15.58 26.85
N LYS A 88 12.97 -16.23 27.28
CA LYS A 88 12.71 -16.56 28.70
C LYS A 88 13.27 -17.91 29.12
N LYS A 89 13.84 -18.68 28.19
CA LYS A 89 14.41 -20.01 28.43
C LYS A 89 15.92 -19.93 28.59
#